data_AF-A0AAD9XTZ3-F1
#
_entry.id   AF-A0AAD9XTZ3-F1
#
_cell.length_a   1.000
_cell.length_b   1.000
_cell.length_c   1.000
_cell.angle_alpha   90.00
_cell.angle_beta   90.00
_cell.angle_gamma   90.00
#
_symmetry.space_group_name_H-M   'P 1'
#
loop_
_entity.id
_entity.type
_entity.pdbx_description
1 polymer ?
#
loop_
_entity_poly.entity_id
_entity_poly.type
_entity_poly.pdbx_seq_one_letter_code
_entity_poly.pdbx_strand_id
1 'polypeptide(L)'
;MLLCFSSSLLLLFSSQGNKSALKLNTDAAVRQGALAVGLGATIRDDNGRVVAIAKPIVGIFTATAGELLALREGLLLAKNYNLNVLIAEVDAFSVASVLNSMDPLLGDASFIVNDVKALWMCAE
;
A
#
# COMPACT_ATOMS: atom_id res chain seq x y z
N MET A 1 4.45 -21.32 -3.74
CA MET A 1 4.86 -19.93 -4.00
C MET A 1 4.69 -19.70 -5.49
N LEU A 2 3.57 -19.08 -5.90
CA LEU A 2 3.28 -18.80 -7.30
C LEU A 2 3.01 -17.29 -7.40
N LEU A 3 3.88 -16.57 -8.11
CA LEU A 3 3.65 -15.18 -8.48
C LEU A 3 2.78 -15.17 -9.74
N CYS A 4 1.55 -14.67 -9.65
CA CYS A 4 0.71 -14.46 -10.82
C CYS A 4 0.85 -13.00 -11.24
N PHE A 5 1.51 -12.76 -12.39
CA PHE A 5 1.62 -11.45 -13.00
C PHE A 5 0.45 -11.24 -13.96
N SER A 6 -0.37 -10.22 -13.72
CA SER A 6 -1.25 -9.63 -14.72
C SER A 6 -1.11 -8.11 -14.69
N SER A 7 -1.17 -7.50 -15.87
CA SER A 7 -0.36 -6.37 -16.32
C SER A 7 -0.66 -4.99 -15.72
N SER A 8 -1.40 -4.88 -14.62
CA SER A 8 -1.70 -3.59 -13.97
C SER A 8 -2.04 -3.73 -12.47
N LEU A 9 -1.74 -4.88 -11.85
CA LEU A 9 -2.13 -5.14 -10.47
C LEU A 9 -1.06 -6.00 -9.80
N LEU A 10 -0.23 -5.40 -8.94
CA LEU A 10 0.66 -6.20 -8.12
C LEU A 10 -0.15 -6.76 -6.93
N LEU A 11 -0.35 -8.07 -6.93
CA LEU A 11 -0.97 -8.80 -5.83
C LEU A 11 0.15 -9.40 -4.95
N LEU A 12 0.29 -8.92 -3.71
CA LEU A 12 1.05 -9.63 -2.68
C LEU A 12 0.14 -10.68 -2.05
N PHE A 13 0.46 -11.97 -2.20
CA PHE A 13 -0.31 -13.07 -1.62
C PHE A 13 0.33 -13.57 -0.32
N SER A 14 -0.46 -13.66 0.74
CA SER A 14 -0.19 -14.55 1.89
C SER A 14 -1.21 -15.70 1.89
N SER A 15 -0.73 -16.93 2.04
CA SER A 15 -1.55 -18.15 2.06
C SER A 15 -1.84 -18.55 3.49
N GLN A 16 -3.10 -18.46 3.96
CA GLN A 16 -3.73 -19.42 4.89
C GLN A 16 -5.27 -19.26 4.92
N GLY A 17 -5.97 -20.36 5.19
CA GLY A 17 -7.38 -20.62 4.87
C GLY A 17 -8.48 -19.80 5.57
N ASN A 18 -9.63 -19.75 4.88
CA ASN A 18 -11.00 -19.49 5.36
C ASN A 18 -11.25 -18.34 6.36
N LYS A 19 -10.50 -17.23 6.23
CA LYS A 19 -10.91 -15.91 6.75
C LYS A 19 -11.43 -15.06 5.59
N SER A 20 -12.46 -14.24 5.79
CA SER A 20 -12.90 -13.28 4.77
C SER A 20 -11.70 -12.45 4.33
N ALA A 21 -11.38 -12.46 3.05
CA ALA A 21 -10.14 -11.88 2.58
C ALA A 21 -10.29 -10.36 2.56
N LEU A 22 -9.71 -9.67 3.55
CA LEU A 22 -9.65 -8.22 3.50
C LEU A 22 -8.61 -7.79 2.47
N LYS A 23 -9.06 -6.98 1.53
CA LYS A 23 -8.24 -6.43 0.46
C LYS A 23 -8.04 -4.93 0.67
N LEU A 24 -6.79 -4.49 0.64
CA LEU A 24 -6.40 -3.10 0.71
C LEU A 24 -6.12 -2.57 -0.70
N ASN A 25 -6.75 -1.48 -1.10
CA ASN A 25 -6.45 -0.77 -2.35
C ASN A 25 -5.99 0.65 -2.00
N THR A 26 -4.89 1.10 -2.59
CA THR A 26 -4.34 2.44 -2.35
C THR A 26 -4.07 3.20 -3.63
N ASP A 27 -4.13 4.53 -3.53
CA ASP A 27 -3.85 5.45 -4.64
C ASP A 27 -3.39 6.81 -4.08
N ALA A 28 -2.58 7.54 -4.85
CA ALA A 28 -2.11 8.87 -4.48
C ALA A 28 -2.36 9.90 -5.59
N ALA A 29 -3.06 10.97 -5.22
CA ALA A 29 -3.25 12.14 -6.07
C ALA A 29 -2.07 13.11 -5.91
N VAL A 30 -1.09 13.00 -6.80
CA VAL A 30 0.10 13.87 -6.85
C VAL A 30 -0.01 14.87 -8.00
N ARG A 31 0.12 16.17 -7.70
CA ARG A 31 0.22 17.23 -8.72
C ARG A 31 1.61 17.86 -8.69
N GLN A 32 2.32 17.82 -9.81
CA GLN A 32 3.67 18.38 -9.92
C GLN A 32 3.69 19.87 -9.53
N GLY A 33 4.60 20.24 -8.64
CA GLY A 33 4.74 21.61 -8.13
C GLY A 33 3.69 22.04 -7.08
N ALA A 34 2.72 21.19 -6.76
CA ALA A 34 1.82 21.46 -5.64
C ALA A 34 2.49 21.10 -4.30
N LEU A 35 2.27 21.92 -3.28
CA LEU A 35 2.74 21.69 -1.91
C LEU A 35 1.83 20.71 -1.12
N ALA A 36 0.98 19.95 -1.82
CA ALA A 36 0.07 19.02 -1.20
C ALA A 36 -0.12 17.79 -2.08
N VAL A 37 -0.27 16.64 -1.41
CA VAL A 37 -0.59 15.35 -2.03
C VAL A 37 -1.79 14.76 -1.32
N GLY A 38 -2.73 14.21 -2.09
CA GLY A 38 -3.85 13.45 -1.55
C GLY A 38 -3.48 11.97 -1.46
N LEU A 39 -3.65 11.37 -0.30
CA LEU A 39 -3.48 9.93 -0.09
C LEU A 39 -4.84 9.27 0.10
N GLY A 40 -5.06 8.13 -0.57
CA GLY A 40 -6.28 7.34 -0.46
C GLY A 40 -5.97 5.87 -0.17
N ALA A 41 -6.75 5.28 0.74
CA ALA A 41 -6.75 3.84 0.93
C ALA A 41 -8.14 3.32 1.30
N THR A 42 -8.47 2.12 0.82
CA THR A 42 -9.73 1.42 1.11
C THR A 42 -9.43 -0.02 1.48
N ILE A 43 -10.05 -0.52 2.56
CA ILE A 43 -10.00 -1.91 2.98
C ILE A 43 -11.41 -2.48 2.82
N ARG A 44 -11.54 -3.53 2.03
CA ARG A 44 -12.82 -4.12 1.66
C ARG A 44 -12.88 -5.61 2.03
N ASP A 45 -14.04 -6.05 2.52
CA ASP A 45 -14.38 -7.48 2.64
C ASP A 45 -15.13 -8.03 1.41
N ASP A 46 -15.28 -9.35 1.37
CA ASP A 46 -15.98 -10.05 0.29
C ASP A 46 -17.49 -9.71 0.21
N ASN A 47 -18.06 -9.18 1.30
CA ASN A 47 -19.45 -8.72 1.37
C ASN A 47 -19.62 -7.27 0.90
N GLY A 48 -18.55 -6.60 0.48
CA GLY A 48 -18.57 -5.21 0.01
C GLY A 48 -18.59 -4.17 1.12
N ARG A 49 -18.33 -4.55 2.38
CA ARG A 49 -18.12 -3.58 3.47
C ARG A 49 -16.74 -2.94 3.31
N VAL A 50 -16.68 -1.62 3.48
CA VAL A 50 -15.48 -0.83 3.23
C VAL A 50 -15.16 0.05 4.43
N VAL A 51 -13.89 0.07 4.82
CA VAL A 51 -13.30 1.13 5.65
C VAL A 51 -12.33 1.90 4.77
N ALA A 52 -12.35 3.23 4.83
CA ALA A 52 -11.54 4.06 3.95
C ALA A 52 -10.88 5.21 4.71
N ILE A 53 -9.76 5.68 4.16
CA ILE A 53 -9.09 6.90 4.58
C ILE A 53 -8.80 7.76 3.35
N ALA A 54 -9.03 9.06 3.49
CA ALA A 54 -8.58 10.09 2.57
C ALA A 54 -7.85 11.15 3.40
N LYS A 55 -6.57 11.37 3.10
CA LYS A 55 -5.70 12.23 3.92
C LYS A 55 -4.85 13.12 3.02
N PRO A 56 -5.00 14.45 3.10
CA PRO A 56 -4.03 15.36 2.49
C PRO A 56 -2.76 15.40 3.35
N ILE A 57 -1.60 15.43 2.70
CA ILE A 57 -0.32 15.70 3.34
C ILE A 57 0.34 16.91 2.67
N VAL A 58 1.08 17.68 3.46
CA VAL A 58 1.84 18.83 2.97
C VAL A 58 3.23 18.37 2.54
N GLY A 59 3.64 18.77 1.34
CA GLY A 59 4.95 18.47 0.78
C GLY A 59 4.90 18.26 -0.74
N ILE A 60 6.08 18.26 -1.34
CA ILE A 60 6.27 17.94 -2.76
C ILE A 60 6.81 16.51 -2.83
N PHE A 61 6.04 15.61 -3.43
CA PHE A 61 6.42 14.20 -3.56
C PHE A 61 6.40 13.79 -5.02
N THR A 62 7.19 12.76 -5.35
CA THR A 62 7.04 12.06 -6.63
C THR A 62 5.79 11.18 -6.58
N ALA A 63 5.27 10.78 -7.75
CA ALA A 63 4.16 9.83 -7.83
C ALA A 63 4.47 8.55 -7.02
N THR A 64 5.64 7.94 -7.23
CA THR A 64 6.08 6.75 -6.49
C THR A 64 6.12 6.96 -4.97
N ALA A 65 6.60 8.11 -4.49
CA ALA A 65 6.62 8.41 -3.05
C ALA A 65 5.20 8.62 -2.51
N GLY A 66 4.32 9.28 -3.26
CA GLY A 66 2.90 9.42 -2.91
C GLY A 66 2.22 8.06 -2.76
N GLU A 67 2.41 7.16 -3.73
CA GLU A 67 1.85 5.80 -3.70
C GLU A 67 2.36 4.97 -2.52
N LEU A 68 3.67 5.03 -2.22
CA LEU A 68 4.24 4.39 -1.04
C LEU A 68 3.65 4.94 0.27
N LEU A 69 3.41 6.25 0.35
CA LEU A 69 2.78 6.88 1.51
C LEU A 69 1.30 6.48 1.65
N ALA A 70 0.57 6.38 0.54
CA ALA A 70 -0.82 5.91 0.54
C ALA A 70 -0.90 4.45 1.04
N LEU A 71 -0.01 3.58 0.55
CA LEU A 71 0.12 2.21 1.04
C LEU A 71 0.42 2.16 2.54
N ARG A 72 1.38 2.95 3.01
CA ARG A 72 1.74 3.04 4.43
C ARG A 72 0.54 3.46 5.30
N GLU A 73 -0.21 4.49 4.91
CA GLU A 73 -1.39 4.95 5.65
C GLU A 73 -2.52 3.91 5.61
N GLY A 74 -2.70 3.19 4.51
CA GLY A 74 -3.63 2.06 4.41
C GLY A 74 -3.28 0.90 5.35
N LEU A 75 -2.00 0.57 5.49
CA LEU A 75 -1.54 -0.45 6.43
C LEU A 75 -1.66 0.00 7.89
N LEU A 76 -1.39 1.27 8.18
CA LEU A 76 -1.64 1.85 9.50
C LEU A 76 -3.13 1.80 9.85
N LEU A 77 -4.01 2.10 8.90
CA LEU A 77 -5.45 1.95 9.07
C LEU A 77 -5.79 0.50 9.44
N ALA A 78 -5.29 -0.47 8.68
CA ALA A 78 -5.51 -1.88 8.96
C ALA A 78 -5.06 -2.25 10.39
N LYS A 79 -3.85 -1.84 10.78
CA LYS A 79 -3.28 -2.09 12.10
C LYS A 79 -4.11 -1.46 13.23
N ASN A 80 -4.52 -0.20 13.07
CA ASN A 80 -5.29 0.54 14.08
C ASN A 80 -6.67 -0.06 14.33
N TYR A 81 -7.26 -0.71 13.32
CA TYR A 81 -8.56 -1.39 13.42
C TYR A 81 -8.43 -2.91 13.60
N ASN A 82 -7.22 -3.43 13.84
CA ASN A 82 -6.93 -4.87 13.96
C ASN A 82 -7.49 -5.69 12.77
N LEU A 83 -7.40 -5.13 11.57
CA LEU A 83 -7.83 -5.75 10.33
C LEU A 83 -6.66 -6.54 9.72
N ASN A 84 -6.88 -7.84 9.52
CA ASN A 84 -5.92 -8.70 8.84
C ASN A 84 -6.11 -8.60 7.31
N VAL A 85 -5.34 -7.71 6.67
CA VAL A 85 -5.30 -7.54 5.22
C VAL A 85 -4.45 -8.65 4.61
N LEU A 86 -5.04 -9.44 3.72
CA LEU A 86 -4.34 -10.55 3.05
C LEU A 86 -3.69 -10.12 1.73
N ILE A 87 -4.24 -9.09 1.10
CA ILE A 87 -3.84 -8.61 -0.23
C ILE A 87 -3.82 -7.08 -0.20
N ALA A 88 -2.71 -6.49 -0.63
CA ALA A 88 -2.64 -5.07 -0.98
C ALA A 88 -2.46 -4.91 -2.49
N GLU A 89 -3.34 -4.12 -3.10
CA GLU A 89 -3.32 -3.72 -4.49
C GLU A 89 -2.83 -2.27 -4.60
N VAL A 90 -1.78 -2.08 -5.39
CA VAL A 90 -1.21 -0.77 -5.70
C VAL A 90 -1.13 -0.65 -7.22
N ASP A 91 -1.72 0.41 -7.78
CA ASP A 91 -1.71 0.68 -9.23
C ASP A 91 -0.47 1.48 -9.64
N ALA A 92 0.69 1.04 -9.15
CA ALA A 92 1.97 1.66 -9.45
C ALA A 92 3.05 0.60 -9.61
N PHE A 93 3.42 0.34 -10.86
CA PHE A 93 4.47 -0.63 -11.21
C PHE A 93 5.80 -0.31 -10.51
N SER A 94 6.14 0.96 -10.34
CA SER A 94 7.35 1.40 -9.63
C SER A 94 7.32 0.95 -8.17
N VAL A 95 6.22 1.15 -7.46
CA VAL A 95 6.07 0.70 -6.05
C VAL A 95 6.16 -0.80 -5.96
N ALA A 96 5.45 -1.50 -6.84
CA ALA A 96 5.47 -2.93 -6.93
C ALA A 96 6.89 -3.50 -7.13
N SER A 97 7.67 -2.90 -8.04
CA SER A 97 9.05 -3.29 -8.30
C SER A 97 9.96 -3.01 -7.09
N VAL A 98 9.82 -1.85 -6.46
CA VAL A 98 10.58 -1.40 -5.28
C VAL A 98 10.34 -2.28 -4.06
N LEU A 99 9.10 -2.71 -3.81
CA LEU A 99 8.79 -3.57 -2.67
C LEU A 99 9.32 -5.00 -2.83
N ASN A 100 9.39 -5.48 -4.08
CA ASN A 100 9.89 -6.81 -4.41
C ASN A 100 11.42 -6.86 -4.61
N SER A 101 12.13 -5.73 -4.64
CA SER A 101 13.58 -5.73 -4.76
C SER A 101 14.24 -6.22 -3.47
N MET A 102 15.27 -7.06 -3.63
CA MET A 102 16.17 -7.45 -2.55
C MET A 102 17.27 -6.42 -2.32
N ASP A 103 17.50 -5.55 -3.31
CA ASP A 103 18.50 -4.50 -3.21
C ASP A 103 18.04 -3.38 -2.27
N PRO A 104 18.91 -2.89 -1.39
CA PRO A 104 18.59 -1.76 -0.54
C PRO A 104 18.40 -0.50 -1.40
N LEU A 105 17.20 0.09 -1.31
CA LEU A 105 16.96 1.40 -1.91
C LEU A 105 17.75 2.48 -1.19
N LEU A 106 18.33 3.39 -1.98
CA LEU A 106 19.01 4.58 -1.50
C LEU A 106 18.11 5.81 -1.69
N GLY A 107 18.18 6.76 -0.77
CA GLY A 107 17.41 8.02 -0.82
C GLY A 107 16.11 8.01 -0.02
N ASP A 108 15.35 9.11 -0.10
CA ASP A 108 14.24 9.42 0.82
C ASP A 108 13.11 8.37 0.81
N ALA A 109 12.89 7.70 -0.33
CA ALA A 109 11.87 6.65 -0.45
C ALA A 109 12.21 5.39 0.37
N SER A 110 13.49 5.17 0.73
CA SER A 110 13.93 3.99 1.49
C SER A 110 13.28 3.92 2.88
N PHE A 111 13.11 5.06 3.56
CA PHE A 111 12.45 5.13 4.86
C PHE A 111 10.98 4.71 4.76
N ILE A 112 10.27 5.13 3.72
CA ILE A 112 8.86 4.81 3.51
C ILE A 112 8.71 3.31 3.18
N VAL A 113 9.60 2.75 2.36
CA VAL A 113 9.63 1.32 2.04
C VAL A 113 9.86 0.47 3.28
N ASN A 114 10.78 0.88 4.15
CA ASN A 114 11.05 0.17 5.41
C ASN A 114 9.83 0.19 6.33
N ASP A 115 9.15 1.33 6.44
CA ASP A 115 7.89 1.45 7.19
C ASP A 115 6.81 0.51 6.63
N VAL A 116 6.62 0.48 5.32
CA VAL A 116 5.65 -0.42 4.66
C VAL A 116 5.99 -1.88 4.95
N LYS A 117 7.26 -2.28 4.81
CA LYS A 117 7.70 -3.66 5.09
C LYS A 117 7.47 -4.03 6.56
N ALA A 118 7.80 -3.13 7.50
CA ALA A 118 7.58 -3.35 8.92
C ALA A 118 6.08 -3.49 9.27
N LEU A 119 5.22 -2.65 8.69
CA LEU A 119 3.78 -2.72 8.89
C LEU A 119 3.17 -4.00 8.31
N TRP A 120 3.68 -4.44 7.15
CA TRP A 120 3.25 -5.70 6.53
C TRP A 120 3.65 -6.92 7.35
N MET A 121 4.86 -6.95 7.92
CA MET A 121 5.34 -8.08 8.73
C MET A 121 4.72 -8.14 10.13
N CYS A 122 4.26 -7.02 10.69
CA CYS A 122 3.59 -7.00 12.00
C CYS A 122 2.09 -7.33 11.96
N ALA A 123 1.54 -7.68 10.79
CA ALA A 123 0.14 -8.12 10.67
C ALA A 123 0.04 -9.63 11.01
N GLU A 124 0.20 -9.97 12.30
CA GLU A 124 -0.05 -11.31 12.85
C GLU A 124 -1.34 -11.34 13.69
#